data_AF-A0AA92EVJ9-F1
#
_entry.id   AF-A0AA92EVJ9-F1
#
_cell.length_a   1.000
_cell.length_b   1.000
_cell.length_c   1.000
_cell.angle_alpha   90.00
_cell.angle_beta   90.00
_cell.angle_gamma   90.00
#
_symmetry.space_group_name_H-M   'P 1'
#
loop_
_entity.id
_entity.type
_entity.pdbx_description
1 polymer ?
#
loop_
_entity_poly.entity_id
_entity_poly.type
_entity_poly.pdbx_seq_one_letter_code
_entity_poly.pdbx_strand_id
1 'polypeptide(L)'
;MKASRVPALVAVLFDDFRQHLVLVLLFLMVIASAMAVIYVSHSHRLLTIERDELLSQRDEIDIEWRHLQIEQNTLTEHNRVERIAEQRLDMVRAEADQEVLVPWQ
;
A
#
# COMPACT_ATOMS: atom_id res chain seq x y z
N MET A 1 35.86 -72.52 -10.10
CA MET A 1 34.93 -71.61 -10.82
C MET A 1 33.94 -71.03 -9.81
N LYS A 2 34.14 -69.80 -9.32
CA LYS A 2 33.14 -69.06 -8.53
C LYS A 2 33.01 -67.69 -9.16
N ALA A 3 31.96 -67.52 -9.98
CA ALA A 3 31.63 -66.24 -10.57
C ALA A 3 31.21 -65.27 -9.46
N SER A 4 31.98 -64.20 -9.30
CA SER A 4 31.64 -63.06 -8.44
C SER A 4 30.32 -62.47 -8.94
N ARG A 5 29.24 -62.67 -8.19
CA ARG A 5 27.99 -61.91 -8.36
C ARG A 5 28.29 -60.49 -7.94
N VAL A 6 28.67 -59.65 -8.88
CA VAL A 6 28.65 -58.21 -8.66
C VAL A 6 27.17 -57.84 -8.59
N PRO A 7 26.62 -57.45 -7.43
CA PRO A 7 25.28 -56.90 -7.42
C PRO A 7 25.29 -55.69 -8.35
N ALA A 8 24.25 -55.54 -9.19
CA ALA A 8 24.13 -54.37 -10.03
C ALA A 8 24.25 -53.12 -9.15
N LEU A 9 25.15 -52.20 -9.46
CA LEU A 9 25.40 -50.96 -8.70
C LEU A 9 24.10 -50.23 -8.35
N VAL A 10 23.13 -50.28 -9.27
CA VAL A 10 21.78 -49.77 -9.11
C VAL A 10 21.03 -50.42 -7.95
N ALA A 11 21.13 -51.75 -7.78
CA ALA A 11 20.48 -52.48 -6.70
C ALA A 11 21.06 -52.12 -5.32
N VAL A 12 22.38 -51.92 -5.22
CA VAL A 12 23.03 -51.47 -3.98
C VAL A 12 22.62 -50.03 -3.66
N LEU A 13 22.54 -49.16 -4.67
CA LEU A 13 22.05 -47.79 -4.51
C LEU A 13 20.62 -47.75 -3.98
N PHE A 14 19.73 -48.62 -4.49
CA PHE A 14 18.35 -48.72 -4.00
C PHE A 14 18.26 -49.26 -2.58
N ASP A 15 19.11 -50.22 -2.21
CA ASP A 15 19.13 -50.78 -0.86
C ASP A 15 19.61 -49.74 0.17
N ASP A 16 20.65 -48.97 -0.18
CA ASP A 16 21.16 -47.85 0.60
C ASP A 16 20.11 -46.73 0.76
N PHE A 17 19.39 -46.42 -0.31
CA PHE A 17 18.27 -45.47 -0.29
C PHE A 17 17.14 -45.92 0.65
N ARG A 18 16.89 -47.22 0.72
CA ARG A 18 15.86 -47.81 1.60
C ARG A 18 16.31 -47.78 3.06
N GLN A 19 17.58 -48.04 3.31
CA GLN A 19 18.19 -47.96 4.65
C GLN A 19 18.27 -46.51 5.17
N HIS A 20 18.48 -45.54 4.28
CA HIS A 20 18.61 -44.11 4.61
C HIS A 20 17.40 -43.25 4.19
N LEU A 21 16.22 -43.84 4.04
CA LEU A 21 14.99 -43.18 3.59
C LEU A 21 14.65 -41.91 4.39
N VAL A 22 14.87 -41.93 5.71
CA VAL A 22 14.61 -40.79 6.60
C VAL A 22 15.50 -39.60 6.25
N LEU A 23 16.79 -39.83 5.96
CA LEU A 23 17.72 -38.77 5.59
C LEU A 23 17.37 -38.15 4.24
N VAL A 24 17.01 -38.99 3.27
CA VAL A 24 16.55 -38.52 1.95
C VAL A 24 15.28 -37.68 2.08
N LEU A 25 14.32 -38.13 2.88
CA LEU A 25 13.08 -37.39 3.11
C LEU A 25 13.34 -36.05 3.79
N LEU A 26 14.23 -36.01 4.78
CA LEU A 26 14.60 -34.78 5.47
C LEU A 26 15.32 -33.80 4.52
N PHE A 27 16.21 -34.31 3.66
CA PHE A 27 16.86 -33.52 2.62
C PHE A 27 15.84 -32.92 1.64
N LEU A 28 14.90 -33.72 1.15
CA LEU A 28 13.82 -33.22 0.28
C LEU A 28 12.95 -32.18 0.98
N MET A 29 12.66 -32.37 2.27
CA MET A 29 11.86 -31.44 3.06
C MET A 29 12.58 -30.09 3.25
N VAL A 30 13.91 -30.09 3.42
CA VAL A 30 14.72 -28.87 3.46
C VAL A 30 14.70 -28.15 2.12
N ILE A 31 14.83 -28.87 1.00
CA ILE A 31 14.74 -28.28 -0.34
C ILE A 31 13.34 -27.68 -0.57
N ALA A 32 12.29 -28.42 -0.23
CA ALA A 32 10.92 -27.95 -0.34
C ALA A 32 10.69 -26.69 0.51
N SER A 33 11.24 -26.65 1.72
CA SER A 33 11.19 -25.47 2.59
C SER A 33 11.91 -24.28 1.94
N ALA A 34 13.11 -24.47 1.40
CA ALA A 34 13.84 -23.41 0.70
C ALA A 34 13.05 -22.86 -0.50
N MET A 35 12.48 -23.75 -1.33
CA MET A 35 11.63 -23.36 -2.45
C MET A 35 10.38 -22.61 -1.99
N ALA A 36 9.71 -23.07 -0.92
CA ALA A 36 8.53 -22.43 -0.37
C ALA A 36 8.84 -21.01 0.12
N VAL A 37 9.97 -20.81 0.81
CA VAL A 37 10.40 -19.47 1.26
C VAL A 37 10.64 -18.53 0.08
N ILE A 38 11.31 -19.00 -0.98
CA ILE A 38 11.54 -18.21 -2.19
C ILE A 38 10.22 -17.82 -2.84
N TYR A 39 9.30 -18.78 -2.98
CA TYR A 39 7.98 -18.55 -3.56
C TYR A 39 7.19 -17.51 -2.76
N VAL A 40 7.10 -17.69 -1.44
CA VAL A 40 6.39 -16.75 -0.55
C VAL A 40 7.02 -15.35 -0.62
N SER A 41 8.34 -15.24 -0.62
CA SER A 41 9.03 -13.95 -0.73
C SER A 41 8.71 -13.24 -2.05
N HIS A 42 8.71 -13.99 -3.16
CA HIS A 42 8.38 -13.44 -4.47
C HIS A 42 6.91 -12.98 -4.54
N SER A 43 5.97 -13.82 -4.10
CA SER A 43 4.55 -13.48 -4.03
C SER A 43 4.29 -12.29 -3.12
N HIS A 44 4.95 -12.22 -1.96
CA HIS A 44 4.82 -11.10 -1.03
C HIS A 44 5.28 -9.79 -1.67
N ARG A 45 6.39 -9.82 -2.44
CA ARG A 45 6.86 -8.63 -3.17
C ARG A 45 5.84 -8.14 -4.18
N LEU A 46 5.22 -9.03 -4.96
CA LEU A 46 4.21 -8.65 -5.95
C LEU A 46 2.96 -8.05 -5.28
N LEU A 47 2.44 -8.70 -4.24
CA LEU A 47 1.27 -8.20 -3.50
C LEU A 47 1.53 -6.84 -2.85
N THR A 48 2.75 -6.61 -2.36
CA THR A 48 3.12 -5.35 -1.73
C THR A 48 3.14 -4.22 -2.77
N ILE A 49 3.67 -4.48 -3.97
CA ILE A 49 3.70 -3.50 -5.06
C ILE A 49 2.28 -3.09 -5.45
N GLU A 50 1.37 -4.04 -5.66
CA GLU A 50 -0.03 -3.75 -6.01
C GLU A 50 -0.73 -2.93 -4.92
N ARG A 51 -0.50 -3.30 -3.66
CA ARG A 51 -1.07 -2.60 -2.52
C ARG A 51 -0.54 -1.16 -2.41
N ASP A 52 0.75 -0.96 -2.65
CA ASP A 52 1.37 0.35 -2.59
C ASP A 52 0.93 1.24 -3.77
N GLU A 53 0.69 0.66 -4.95
CA GLU A 53 0.13 1.38 -6.10
C GLU A 53 -1.27 1.92 -5.79
N LEU A 54 -2.17 1.08 -5.27
CA LEU A 54 -3.53 1.50 -4.88
C LEU A 54 -3.52 2.60 -3.82
N LEU A 55 -2.57 2.55 -2.87
CA LEU A 55 -2.43 3.60 -1.88
C LEU A 55 -1.89 4.90 -2.45
N SER A 56 -0.94 4.82 -3.38
CA SER A 56 -0.46 6.00 -4.10
C SER A 56 -1.60 6.70 -4.84
N GLN A 57 -2.47 5.94 -5.50
CA GLN A 57 -3.64 6.49 -6.20
C GLN A 57 -4.62 7.16 -5.22
N ARG A 58 -4.89 6.53 -4.07
CA ARG A 58 -5.73 7.13 -3.03
C ARG A 58 -5.13 8.43 -2.51
N ASP A 59 -3.84 8.43 -2.22
CA ASP A 59 -3.16 9.59 -1.66
C ASP A 59 -3.14 10.76 -2.66
N GLU A 60 -3.04 10.49 -3.96
CA GLU A 60 -3.17 11.50 -5.02
C GLU A 60 -4.55 12.17 -5.02
N ILE A 61 -5.62 11.37 -4.96
CA ILE A 61 -7.01 11.88 -4.88
C ILE A 61 -7.22 12.70 -3.60
N ASP A 62 -6.67 12.23 -2.47
CA ASP A 62 -6.76 12.98 -1.20
C ASP A 62 -6.06 14.33 -1.27
N ILE A 63 -4.93 14.43 -1.99
CA ILE A 63 -4.24 15.70 -2.23
C ILE A 63 -5.10 16.62 -3.09
N GLU A 64 -5.67 16.12 -4.18
CA GLU A 64 -6.55 16.91 -5.06
C GLU A 64 -7.78 17.41 -4.29
N TRP A 65 -8.41 16.54 -3.49
CA TRP A 65 -9.54 16.92 -2.65
C TRP A 65 -9.20 18.06 -1.69
N ARG A 66 -8.05 17.97 -1.00
CA ARG A 66 -7.59 19.03 -0.10
C ARG A 66 -7.34 20.34 -0.85
N HIS A 67 -6.77 20.28 -2.05
CA HIS A 67 -6.58 21.46 -2.89
C HIS A 67 -7.93 22.12 -3.20
N LEU A 68 -8.89 21.35 -3.72
CA LEU A 68 -10.22 21.84 -4.05
C LEU A 68 -10.91 22.46 -2.83
N GLN A 69 -10.77 21.85 -1.65
CA GLN A 69 -11.36 22.38 -0.43
C GLN A 69 -10.75 23.72 -0.01
N ILE A 70 -9.44 23.92 -0.21
CA ILE A 70 -8.78 25.21 0.03
C ILE A 70 -9.28 26.26 -0.97
N GLU A 71 -9.45 25.89 -2.23
CA GLU A 71 -9.98 26.77 -3.27
C GLU A 71 -11.41 27.23 -2.93
N GLN A 72 -12.28 26.30 -2.54
CA GLN A 72 -13.66 26.59 -2.13
C GLN A 72 -13.73 27.48 -0.88
N ASN A 73 -12.92 27.22 0.13
CA ASN A 73 -12.87 28.05 1.34
C ASN A 73 -12.45 29.49 1.00
N THR A 74 -11.45 29.64 0.13
CA THR A 74 -10.98 30.96 -0.36
C THR A 74 -12.09 31.71 -1.11
N LEU A 75 -12.89 31.00 -1.91
CA LEU A 75 -14.01 31.58 -2.65
C LEU A 75 -15.22 31.92 -1.77
N THR A 76 -15.44 31.15 -0.70
CA THR A 76 -16.65 31.23 0.13
C THR A 76 -16.55 32.28 1.24
N GLU A 77 -15.39 32.44 1.89
CA GLU A 77 -15.31 33.27 3.10
C GLU A 77 -15.38 34.78 2.86
N HIS A 78 -14.59 35.35 1.95
CA HIS A 78 -14.54 36.81 1.80
C HIS A 78 -15.33 37.32 0.60
N ASN A 79 -15.21 36.63 -0.54
CA ASN A 79 -15.60 37.25 -1.81
C ASN A 79 -17.10 37.15 -2.12
N ARG A 80 -17.84 36.25 -1.48
CA ARG A 80 -19.27 36.04 -1.79
C ARG A 80 -20.19 36.98 -1.02
N VAL A 81 -19.95 37.20 0.26
CA VAL A 81 -20.80 38.08 1.08
C VAL A 81 -20.57 39.54 0.70
N GLU A 82 -19.31 39.95 0.53
CA GLU A 82 -18.94 41.31 0.16
C GLU A 82 -19.47 41.69 -1.24
N ARG A 83 -19.34 40.80 -2.25
CA ARG A 83 -19.96 41.04 -3.57
C ARG A 83 -21.47 41.16 -3.52
N ILE A 84 -22.16 40.34 -2.73
CA ILE A 84 -23.62 40.42 -2.66
C ILE A 84 -24.04 41.72 -1.97
N ALA A 85 -23.34 42.15 -0.93
CA ALA A 85 -23.56 43.42 -0.25
C ALA A 85 -23.33 44.62 -1.17
N GLU A 86 -22.22 44.65 -1.91
CA GLU A 86 -21.94 45.74 -2.85
C GLU A 86 -22.87 45.71 -4.07
N GLN A 87 -23.03 44.56 -4.75
CA GLN A 87 -23.69 44.53 -6.05
C GLN A 87 -25.22 44.45 -6.00
N ARG A 88 -25.79 43.84 -4.96
CA ARG A 88 -27.26 43.70 -4.84
C ARG A 88 -27.89 44.63 -3.84
N LEU A 89 -27.12 45.08 -2.85
CA LEU A 89 -27.60 45.94 -1.77
C LEU A 89 -27.01 47.35 -1.85
N ASP A 90 -26.14 47.64 -2.84
CA ASP A 90 -25.45 48.93 -3.04
C ASP A 90 -24.73 49.41 -1.76
N MET A 91 -24.31 48.46 -0.92
CA MET A 91 -23.70 48.76 0.37
C MET A 91 -22.27 49.23 0.14
N VAL A 92 -21.98 50.42 0.67
CA VAL A 92 -20.66 51.05 0.64
C VAL A 92 -20.02 50.88 2.01
N ARG A 93 -18.70 50.70 2.05
CA ARG A 93 -17.94 50.60 3.30
C ARG A 93 -18.15 51.88 4.12
N ALA A 94 -18.66 51.74 5.34
CA ALA A 94 -18.93 52.87 6.23
C ALA A 94 -17.63 53.61 6.59
N GLU A 95 -17.65 54.94 6.50
CA GLU A 95 -16.56 55.82 6.95
C GLU A 95 -16.65 56.05 8.47
N ALA A 96 -15.55 56.51 9.06
CA ALA A 96 -15.38 56.62 10.52
C ALA A 96 -16.40 57.55 11.21
N ASP A 97 -17.11 58.39 10.46
CA ASP A 97 -18.18 59.26 10.97
C ASP A 97 -19.56 58.57 11.05
N GLN A 98 -19.72 57.39 10.45
CA GLN A 98 -20.96 56.62 10.42
C GLN A 98 -20.95 55.37 11.34
N GLU A 99 -19.83 55.10 12.03
CA GLU A 99 -19.74 53.99 12.98
C GLU A 99 -20.38 54.35 14.34
N VAL A 100 -21.47 53.64 14.67
CA VAL A 100 -22.09 53.72 16.01
C VAL A 100 -21.66 52.51 16.83
N LEU A 101 -20.77 52.73 17.80
CA LEU A 101 -20.32 51.70 18.73
C LEU A 101 -21.40 51.42 19.78
N VAL A 102 -22.03 50.24 19.71
CA VAL A 102 -23.00 49.80 20.70
C VAL A 102 -22.25 49.11 21.85
N PRO A 103 -22.32 49.63 23.09
CA PRO A 103 -21.65 49.01 24.23
C PRO A 103 -22.36 47.70 24.61
N TRP A 104 -21.58 46.65 24.82
CA TRP A 104 -22.07 45.36 25.27
C TRP A 104 -22.58 45.46 26.72
N GLN A 105 -23.81 45.01 26.98
CA GLN A 105 -24.42 44.90 28.31
C GLN A 105 -23.99 43.61 29.02
#